data_AF-A0AAU4DS30-F1
#
_entry.id   AF-A0AAU4DS30-F1
#
_cell.length_a   1.000
_cell.length_b   1.000
_cell.length_c   1.000
_cell.angle_alpha   90.00
_cell.angle_beta   90.00
_cell.angle_gamma   90.00
#
_symmetry.space_group_name_H-M   'P 1'
#
loop_
_entity.id
_entity.type
_entity.pdbx_description
1 polymer ?
#
loop_
_entity_poly.entity_id
_entity_poly.type
_entity_poly.pdbx_seq_one_letter_code
_entity_poly.pdbx_strand_id
1 'polypeptide(L)'
;MSAPDIRVQPEVLQRYAAVIEQQRDQLARIQAALAGVQIPGGAFGHLPDSDELHEGYNDHAVSEQQNLSDLIDVLDHAAEGLEVTADNYRGADEEIHTMMGGGGGR
;
A
#
# COMPACT_ATOMS: atom_id res chain seq x y z
N MET A 1 -23.92 -27.65 -5.17
CA MET A 1 -22.49 -27.32 -5.32
C MET A 1 -22.05 -26.73 -4.00
N SER A 2 -21.23 -27.43 -3.22
CA SER A 2 -20.70 -26.90 -1.96
C SER A 2 -19.66 -25.83 -2.29
N ALA A 3 -19.71 -24.68 -1.62
CA ALA A 3 -18.69 -23.65 -1.76
C ALA A 3 -17.31 -24.24 -1.41
N PRO A 4 -16.22 -23.82 -2.08
CA PRO A 4 -14.88 -24.26 -1.72
C PRO A 4 -14.62 -23.92 -0.24
N ASP A 5 -14.05 -24.87 0.50
CA ASP A 5 -13.54 -24.68 1.87
C ASP A 5 -12.31 -23.76 1.78
N ILE A 6 -12.53 -22.45 1.84
CA ILE A 6 -11.45 -21.46 1.87
C ILE A 6 -10.90 -21.45 3.29
N ARG A 7 -9.79 -22.17 3.51
CA ARG A 7 -9.02 -22.06 4.75
C ARG A 7 -8.12 -20.84 4.69
N VAL A 8 -8.50 -19.79 5.39
CA VAL A 8 -7.67 -18.61 5.57
C VAL A 8 -6.58 -18.91 6.59
N GLN A 9 -5.33 -18.54 6.25
CA GLN A 9 -4.17 -18.64 7.14
C GLN A 9 -3.81 -17.23 7.59
N PRO A 10 -4.11 -16.82 8.83
CA PRO A 10 -3.86 -15.47 9.33
C PRO A 10 -2.39 -15.05 9.21
N GLU A 11 -1.47 -15.99 9.36
CA GLU A 11 -0.02 -15.76 9.26
C GLU A 11 0.39 -15.38 7.83
N VAL A 12 -0.32 -15.88 6.82
CA VAL A 12 -0.08 -15.53 5.42
C VAL A 12 -0.56 -14.10 5.15
N LEU A 13 -1.71 -13.72 5.71
CA LEU A 13 -2.23 -12.35 5.60
C LEU A 13 -1.27 -11.34 6.26
N GLN A 14 -0.77 -11.64 7.46
CA GLN A 14 0.22 -10.81 8.15
C GLN A 14 1.54 -10.67 7.35
N ARG A 15 2.06 -11.79 6.83
CA ARG A 15 3.27 -11.73 6.00
C ARG A 15 3.08 -10.89 4.75
N TYR A 16 1.89 -10.95 4.15
CA TYR A 16 1.59 -10.15 2.98
C TYR A 16 1.40 -8.67 3.33
N ALA A 17 0.78 -8.36 4.47
CA ALA A 17 0.72 -6.99 5.00
C ALA A 17 2.12 -6.40 5.17
N ALA A 18 3.03 -7.13 5.82
CA ALA A 18 4.43 -6.69 5.98
C ALA A 18 5.17 -6.45 4.65
N VAL A 19 4.87 -7.24 3.61
CA VAL A 19 5.43 -7.01 2.26
C VAL A 19 4.88 -5.71 1.66
N ILE A 20 3.58 -5.43 1.83
CA ILE A 20 2.95 -4.20 1.36
C ILE A 20 3.53 -2.98 2.09
N GLU A 21 3.70 -3.05 3.41
CA GLU A 21 4.36 -1.99 4.19
C GLU A 21 5.78 -1.71 3.70
N GLN A 22 6.57 -2.75 3.44
CA GLN A 22 7.92 -2.60 2.92
C GLN A 22 7.93 -1.91 1.54
N GLN A 23 6.96 -2.25 0.66
CA GLN A 23 6.84 -1.62 -0.65
C GLN A 23 6.39 -0.15 -0.54
N ARG A 24 5.46 0.14 0.37
CA ARG A 24 5.02 1.49 0.70
C ARG A 24 6.18 2.36 1.20
N ASP A 25 7.01 1.84 2.10
CA ASP A 25 8.22 2.52 2.57
C ASP A 25 9.22 2.83 1.44
N GLN A 26 9.37 1.89 0.50
CA GLN A 26 10.23 2.09 -0.67
C GLN A 26 9.67 3.19 -1.58
N LEU A 27 8.36 3.20 -1.83
CA LEU A 27 7.69 4.22 -2.64
C LEU A 27 7.76 5.60 -1.98
N ALA A 28 7.58 5.70 -0.67
CA ALA A 28 7.74 6.95 0.06
C ALA A 28 9.15 7.54 -0.09
N ARG A 29 10.19 6.69 -0.07
CA ARG A 29 11.58 7.12 -0.33
C ARG A 29 11.79 7.59 -1.76
N ILE A 30 11.18 6.91 -2.74
CA ILE A 30 11.24 7.31 -4.16
C ILE A 30 10.54 8.66 -4.35
N GLN A 31 9.34 8.82 -3.78
CA GLN A 31 8.58 10.08 -3.83
C GLN A 31 9.40 11.24 -3.25
N ALA A 32 9.99 11.06 -2.06
CA ALA A 32 10.85 12.07 -1.43
C ALA A 32 12.09 12.41 -2.27
N ALA A 33 12.72 11.41 -2.91
CA ALA A 33 13.85 11.63 -3.79
C ALA A 33 13.44 12.43 -5.04
N LEU A 34 12.29 12.11 -5.63
CA LEU A 34 11.77 12.80 -6.81
C LEU A 34 11.30 14.22 -6.51
N ALA A 35 10.72 14.47 -5.33
CA ALA A 35 10.30 15.82 -4.92
C ALA A 35 11.49 16.79 -4.81
N GLY A 36 12.70 16.27 -4.57
CA GLY A 36 13.94 17.04 -4.56
C GLY A 36 14.51 17.35 -5.95
N VAL A 37 13.99 16.74 -7.02
CA VAL A 37 14.49 16.94 -8.39
C VAL A 37 13.57 17.92 -9.12
N GLN A 38 13.98 19.18 -9.16
CA GLN A 38 13.36 20.19 -10.02
C GLN A 38 14.30 20.47 -11.20
N ILE A 39 13.79 20.33 -12.42
CA ILE A 39 14.55 20.68 -13.63
C ILE A 39 14.35 22.17 -13.90
N PRO A 40 15.41 23.00 -13.82
CA PRO A 40 15.27 24.42 -14.10
C PRO A 40 14.91 24.67 -15.57
N GLY A 41 14.05 25.66 -15.85
CA GLY A 41 13.62 25.99 -17.22
C GLY A 41 14.75 26.19 -18.22
N GLY A 42 15.89 26.73 -17.79
CA GLY A 42 17.08 26.87 -18.63
C GLY A 42 17.72 25.54 -19.09
N ALA A 43 17.36 24.41 -18.49
CA ALA A 43 17.84 23.08 -18.89
C ALA A 43 17.18 22.60 -20.20
N PHE A 44 16.04 23.18 -20.59
CA PHE A 44 15.36 22.89 -21.86
C PHE A 44 15.96 23.67 -23.05
N GLY A 45 16.97 24.51 -22.79
CA GLY A 45 17.67 25.32 -23.79
C GLY A 45 16.88 26.57 -24.20
N HIS A 46 17.25 27.16 -25.35
CA HIS A 46 16.60 28.35 -25.92
C HIS A 46 15.66 28.01 -27.08
N LEU A 47 15.03 26.83 -27.03
CA LEU A 47 14.04 26.46 -28.04
C LEU A 47 12.87 27.45 -28.00
N PRO A 48 12.22 27.74 -29.15
CA PRO A 48 11.04 28.62 -29.19
C PRO A 48 9.95 28.18 -28.20
N ASP A 49 9.88 26.87 -27.95
CA ASP A 49 8.88 26.22 -27.10
C ASP A 49 9.48 25.74 -25.75
N SER A 50 10.67 26.24 -25.37
CA SER A 50 11.37 25.81 -24.14
C SER A 50 10.57 26.09 -22.86
N ASP A 51 9.85 27.20 -22.82
CA ASP A 51 8.96 27.55 -21.71
C ASP A 51 7.76 26.59 -21.62
N GLU A 52 7.15 26.23 -22.74
CA GLU A 52 6.03 25.26 -22.81
C GLU A 52 6.48 23.85 -22.41
N LEU A 53 7.69 23.43 -22.81
CA LEU A 53 8.28 22.16 -22.39
C LEU A 53 8.55 22.11 -20.89
N HIS A 54 9.02 23.22 -20.31
CA HIS A 54 9.24 23.33 -18.87
C HIS A 54 7.92 23.33 -18.09
N GLU A 55 6.90 24.03 -18.58
CA GLU A 55 5.55 24.02 -17.99
C GLU A 55 4.94 22.61 -18.03
N GLY A 56 4.95 21.95 -19.19
CA GLY A 56 4.47 20.58 -19.33
C GLY A 56 5.25 19.57 -18.48
N TYR A 57 6.56 19.74 -18.34
CA TYR A 57 7.37 18.94 -17.41
C TYR A 57 6.92 19.14 -15.96
N ASN A 58 6.70 20.38 -15.52
CA ASN A 58 6.29 20.66 -14.16
C ASN A 58 4.89 20.10 -13.87
N ASP A 59 3.94 20.24 -14.80
CA ASP A 59 2.60 19.66 -14.67
C ASP A 59 2.67 18.13 -14.53
N HIS A 60 3.48 17.48 -15.37
CA HIS A 60 3.71 16.04 -15.28
C HIS A 60 4.39 15.67 -13.94
N ALA A 61 5.43 16.40 -13.53
CA ALA A 61 6.12 16.13 -12.28
C ALA A 61 5.18 16.25 -11.07
N VAL A 62 4.32 17.26 -11.03
CA VAL A 62 3.29 17.43 -9.99
C VAL A 62 2.27 16.29 -10.03
N SER A 63 1.79 15.92 -11.22
CA SER A 63 0.84 14.81 -11.36
C SER A 63 1.44 13.48 -10.91
N GLU A 64 2.69 13.18 -11.24
CA GLU A 64 3.37 11.95 -10.83
C GLU A 64 3.60 11.91 -9.32
N GLN A 65 3.90 13.06 -8.69
CA GLN A 65 3.98 13.16 -7.22
C GLN A 65 2.64 12.85 -6.55
N GLN A 66 1.54 13.34 -7.12
CA GLN A 66 0.20 13.04 -6.63
C GLN A 66 -0.14 11.56 -6.82
N ASN A 67 0.12 10.99 -8.00
CA ASN A 67 -0.12 9.57 -8.27
C ASN A 67 0.65 8.66 -7.31
N LEU A 68 1.90 9.00 -7.00
CA LEU A 68 2.70 8.28 -6.01
C LEU A 68 2.10 8.38 -4.60
N SER A 69 1.59 9.55 -4.22
CA SER A 69 0.90 9.74 -2.94
C SER A 69 -0.34 8.85 -2.85
N ASP A 70 -1.18 8.88 -3.88
CA ASP A 70 -2.42 8.10 -3.92
C ASP A 70 -2.12 6.59 -3.87
N LEU A 71 -1.05 6.13 -4.54
CA LEU A 71 -0.62 4.74 -4.49
C LEU A 71 -0.14 4.34 -3.08
N ILE A 72 0.61 5.20 -2.40
CA ILE A 72 1.05 4.97 -1.02
C ILE A 72 -0.17 4.80 -0.10
N ASP A 73 -1.18 5.67 -0.24
CA ASP A 73 -2.41 5.61 0.57
C ASP A 73 -3.21 4.32 0.30
N VAL A 74 -3.28 3.86 -0.96
CA VAL A 74 -3.93 2.60 -1.30
C VAL A 74 -3.21 1.40 -0.68
N LEU A 75 -1.88 1.41 -0.67
CA LEU A 75 -1.09 0.35 -0.05
C LEU A 75 -1.25 0.32 1.47
N ASP A 76 -1.32 1.49 2.12
CA ASP A 76 -1.60 1.59 3.56
C ASP A 76 -2.96 0.96 3.91
N HIS A 77 -4.02 1.36 3.21
CA HIS A 77 -5.35 0.77 3.43
C HIS A 77 -5.38 -0.74 3.16
N ALA A 78 -4.60 -1.24 2.19
CA ALA A 78 -4.51 -2.66 1.90
C ALA A 78 -3.80 -3.42 3.03
N ALA A 79 -2.70 -2.88 3.57
CA ALA A 79 -2.00 -3.46 4.70
C ALA A 79 -2.91 -3.52 5.94
N GLU A 80 -3.54 -2.40 6.30
CA GLU A 80 -4.49 -2.33 7.43
C GLU A 80 -5.64 -3.34 7.27
N GLY A 81 -6.21 -3.43 6.07
CA GLY A 81 -7.29 -4.39 5.78
C GLY A 81 -6.86 -5.85 5.97
N LEU A 82 -5.63 -6.19 5.59
CA LEU A 82 -5.08 -7.54 5.78
C LEU A 82 -4.83 -7.85 7.26
N GLU A 83 -4.31 -6.89 8.02
CA GLU A 83 -4.10 -7.04 9.47
C GLU A 83 -5.41 -7.24 10.22
N VAL A 84 -6.40 -6.36 9.98
CA VAL A 84 -7.73 -6.46 10.57
C VAL A 84 -8.37 -7.81 10.24
N THR A 85 -8.22 -8.27 8.99
CA THR A 85 -8.73 -9.58 8.58
C THR A 85 -8.02 -10.70 9.35
N ALA A 86 -6.69 -10.66 9.46
CA ALA A 86 -5.92 -11.66 10.20
C ALA A 86 -6.30 -11.70 11.69
N ASP A 87 -6.52 -10.55 12.31
CA ASP A 87 -6.96 -10.43 13.71
C ASP A 87 -8.36 -11.01 13.92
N ASN A 88 -9.29 -10.75 13.00
CA ASN A 88 -10.64 -11.31 13.06
C ASN A 88 -10.63 -12.84 12.99
N TYR A 89 -9.80 -13.44 12.14
CA TYR A 89 -9.68 -14.90 12.07
C TYR A 89 -9.07 -15.49 13.34
N ARG A 90 -8.02 -14.87 13.90
CA ARG A 90 -7.44 -15.31 15.18
C ARG A 90 -8.46 -15.24 16.33
N GLY A 91 -9.20 -14.13 16.44
CA GLY A 91 -10.23 -13.97 17.46
C GLY A 91 -11.36 -15.00 17.34
N ALA A 92 -11.81 -15.30 16.11
CA ALA A 92 -12.83 -16.33 15.88
C ALA A 92 -12.35 -17.73 16.27
N ASP A 93 -11.10 -18.09 15.93
CA ASP A 93 -10.52 -19.39 16.28
C ASP A 93 -10.35 -19.53 17.81
N GLU A 94 -9.92 -18.47 18.50
CA GLU A 94 -9.80 -18.44 19.96
C GLU A 94 -11.16 -18.57 20.67
N GLU A 95 -12.21 -17.92 20.16
CA GLU A 95 -13.58 -18.02 20.70
C GLU A 95 -14.12 -19.45 20.56
N ILE A 96 -13.94 -20.07 19.39
CA ILE A 96 -14.35 -21.46 19.13
C ILE A 96 -13.59 -22.42 20.05
N HIS A 97 -12.28 -22.25 20.21
CA HIS A 97 -11.47 -23.09 21.09
C HIS A 97 -11.90 -22.96 22.55
N THR A 98 -12.26 -21.76 22.99
CA THR A 98 -12.73 -21.50 24.36
C THR A 98 -14.12 -22.12 24.60
N MET A 99 -15.05 -22.01 23.64
CA MET A 99 -16.37 -22.65 23.73
C MET A 99 -16.29 -24.18 23.72
N MET A 100 -15.44 -24.79 22.88
CA MET A 100 -15.27 -26.24 22.85
C MET A 100 -14.50 -26.78 24.06
N GLY A 101 -13.49 -26.05 24.55
CA GLY A 101 -12.72 -26.43 25.75
C GLY A 101 -13.53 -26.34 27.06
N GLY A 102 -14.54 -25.48 27.12
CA GLY A 102 -15.42 -25.32 28.29
C GLY A 102 -16.49 -26.42 28.47
N GLY A 103 -16.72 -27.26 27.45
CA GLY A 103 -17.78 -28.29 27.47
C GLY A 103 -17.37 -29.67 27.98
N GLY A 104 -16.07 -29.91 28.24
CA GLY A 104 -15.52 -31.24 28.52
C GLY A 104 -15.50 -31.68 29.99
N GLY A 105 -16.18 -30.97 30.89
CA GLY A 105 -16.08 -31.22 32.33
C GLY A 105 -17.43 -31.30 33.03
N ARG A 106 -18.24 -32.34 32.75
CA ARG A 106 -19.27 -32.88 33.66
C ARG A 106 -19.47 -34.37 33.41
#